data_AF-A0A0L9TLH4-F1
#
_entry.id   AF-A0A0L9TLH4-F1
#
_cell.length_a   1.000
_cell.length_b   1.000
_cell.length_c   1.000
_cell.angle_alpha   90.00
_cell.angle_beta   90.00
_cell.angle_gamma   90.00
#
_symmetry.space_group_name_H-M   'P 1'
#
loop_
_entity.id
_entity.type
_entity.pdbx_description
1 polymer ?
#
loop_
_entity_poly.entity_id
_entity_poly.type
_entity_poly.pdbx_seq_one_letter_code
_entity_poly.pdbx_strand_id
1 'polypeptide(L)'
;MTGDGCVIQATPSSNKKKNNKKKKNKGGTKKKMTHDQVLAFKFVSDWVFLDHPSASSSSFSSSPSAASCVVDDFGVQKPVGRGGEKLLFELHSHSKFSDGFFSPSKVIERAHINGVKVLALTDHDTMAGIPEAVESARKYGIKIIPGVEISSIFSPRGDSELEEPVHILAYYSSIGPTRFEELDKFLSNIRDGRFLRAKNIVLKLNKLKLPLKWEHVCRIAGKGVAPGRLHVARAMVEAGYVENLRQAFARYLFDGGPAYSKGSEPLAEEAVKMICHTGGVAVLAHPWALKHPVPIVRRLKEAGLHGMEVHKSDGKLAAYSELADAYGLLKIGGSDYHGRGGHNESELGSVNLPVLVLHDFLKVARPIWCNAIREIIECYAEEPSDSNLAAITRFGSTRILKGGSPLSCGQDLIDHCLPLWLSSQEMENADFEAIKLKLSNVSVTQGGIQVLVET
;
A
#
# COMPACT_ATOMS: atom_id res chain seq x y z
N MET A 1 -44.15 -42.35 61.42
CA MET A 1 -44.68 -43.74 61.40
C MET A 1 -44.69 -44.20 59.95
N THR A 2 -44.10 -45.37 59.65
CA THR A 2 -44.37 -46.28 58.49
C THR A 2 -44.51 -45.63 57.09
N GLY A 3 -43.68 -45.86 56.07
CA GLY A 3 -43.02 -47.12 55.65
C GLY A 3 -43.63 -47.57 54.31
N ASP A 4 -42.97 -48.21 53.34
CA ASP A 4 -41.58 -48.72 53.16
C ASP A 4 -41.29 -48.82 51.63
N GLY A 5 -40.16 -49.25 51.06
CA GLY A 5 -38.97 -49.94 51.58
C GLY A 5 -37.83 -50.02 50.54
N CYS A 6 -36.72 -50.66 50.91
CA CYS A 6 -35.47 -50.71 50.12
C CYS A 6 -35.28 -52.07 49.43
N VAL A 7 -34.71 -52.10 48.21
CA VAL A 7 -34.12 -53.30 47.61
C VAL A 7 -32.75 -52.97 47.02
N ILE A 8 -31.72 -53.70 47.47
CA ILE A 8 -30.34 -53.66 46.96
C ILE A 8 -29.95 -55.06 46.49
N GLN A 9 -29.38 -55.17 45.28
CA GLN A 9 -28.49 -56.22 44.76
C GLN A 9 -28.14 -55.84 43.30
N ALA A 10 -26.98 -56.15 42.70
CA ALA A 10 -25.66 -56.56 43.20
C ALA A 10 -24.59 -56.14 42.15
N THR A 11 -23.30 -56.16 42.50
CA THR A 11 -22.18 -55.85 41.59
C THR A 11 -21.87 -57.02 40.63
N PRO A 12 -21.13 -56.77 39.52
CA PRO A 12 -19.68 -57.04 39.60
C PRO A 12 -18.78 -56.07 38.81
N SER A 13 -17.48 -56.24 38.96
CA SER A 13 -16.41 -55.40 38.43
C SER A 13 -15.96 -55.75 36.99
N SER A 14 -15.16 -54.85 36.41
CA SER A 14 -13.94 -55.11 35.61
C SER A 14 -13.86 -54.52 34.19
N ASN A 15 -12.60 -54.27 33.77
CA ASN A 15 -12.11 -54.04 32.40
C ASN A 15 -12.46 -52.73 31.67
N LYS A 16 -11.69 -51.68 32.00
CA LYS A 16 -11.38 -50.56 31.08
C LYS A 16 -10.69 -51.08 29.80
N LYS A 17 -11.44 -51.31 28.72
CA LYS A 17 -10.86 -51.51 27.37
C LYS A 17 -10.37 -50.18 26.79
N LYS A 18 -9.06 -50.05 26.57
CA LYS A 18 -8.44 -48.95 25.83
C LYS A 18 -8.90 -48.98 24.37
N ASN A 19 -9.76 -48.05 23.96
CA ASN A 19 -10.16 -47.89 22.56
C ASN A 19 -9.21 -46.93 21.83
N ASN A 20 -8.22 -47.49 21.12
CA ASN A 20 -7.29 -46.76 20.26
C ASN A 20 -8.01 -46.19 19.02
N LYS A 21 -8.60 -44.99 19.13
CA LYS A 21 -9.01 -44.22 17.94
C LYS A 21 -7.78 -43.69 17.21
N LYS A 22 -7.33 -44.42 16.18
CA LYS A 22 -6.34 -43.95 15.19
C LYS A 22 -6.74 -42.56 14.69
N LYS A 23 -5.95 -41.53 15.00
CA LYS A 23 -6.00 -40.24 14.31
C LYS A 23 -5.68 -40.49 12.83
N LYS A 24 -6.69 -40.43 11.96
CA LYS A 24 -6.45 -40.33 10.51
C LYS A 24 -5.81 -38.96 10.25
N ASN A 25 -4.51 -38.94 9.96
CA ASN A 25 -3.87 -37.77 9.36
C ASN A 25 -4.57 -37.48 8.02
N LYS A 26 -5.44 -36.47 8.00
CA LYS A 26 -5.84 -35.83 6.74
C LYS A 26 -4.63 -35.04 6.24
N GLY A 27 -3.72 -35.73 5.54
CA GLY A 27 -2.73 -35.06 4.71
C GLY A 27 -3.46 -34.24 3.68
N GLY A 28 -3.45 -32.91 3.83
CA GLY A 28 -4.07 -32.01 2.88
C GLY A 28 -3.31 -32.07 1.56
N THR A 29 -3.90 -32.72 0.56
CA THR A 29 -3.39 -32.71 -0.81
C THR A 29 -3.30 -31.25 -1.26
N LYS A 30 -2.09 -30.73 -1.46
CA LYS A 30 -1.90 -29.36 -1.99
C LYS A 30 -2.63 -29.28 -3.32
N LYS A 31 -3.69 -28.46 -3.39
CA LYS A 31 -4.50 -28.28 -4.59
C LYS A 31 -3.59 -27.75 -5.70
N LYS A 32 -3.41 -28.51 -6.78
CA LYS A 32 -2.58 -28.10 -7.92
C LYS A 32 -3.16 -26.81 -8.51
N MET A 33 -2.30 -25.85 -8.83
CA MET A 33 -2.72 -24.60 -9.47
C MET A 33 -3.43 -24.89 -10.80
N THR A 34 -4.44 -24.08 -11.12
CA THR A 34 -5.03 -24.07 -12.48
C THR A 34 -4.04 -23.48 -13.48
N HIS A 35 -4.23 -23.75 -14.77
CA HIS A 35 -3.40 -23.19 -15.84
C HIS A 35 -3.25 -21.66 -15.72
N ASP A 36 -4.38 -20.96 -15.54
CA ASP A 36 -4.40 -19.49 -15.47
C ASP A 36 -3.71 -18.96 -14.21
N GLN A 37 -3.74 -19.73 -13.10
CA GLN A 37 -2.97 -19.41 -11.90
C GLN A 37 -1.47 -19.58 -12.12
N VAL A 38 -1.03 -20.54 -12.95
CA VAL A 38 0.39 -20.70 -13.30
C VAL A 38 0.85 -19.57 -14.22
N LEU A 39 0.04 -19.18 -15.22
CA LEU A 39 0.33 -18.03 -16.08
C LEU A 39 0.39 -16.72 -15.29
N ALA A 40 -0.61 -16.46 -14.44
CA ALA A 40 -0.63 -15.29 -13.57
C ALA A 40 0.53 -15.29 -12.57
N PHE A 41 0.88 -16.45 -12.00
CA PHE A 41 2.05 -16.57 -11.12
C PHE A 41 3.34 -16.25 -11.86
N LYS A 42 3.53 -16.75 -13.08
CA LYS A 42 4.70 -16.42 -13.90
C LYS A 42 4.75 -14.92 -14.19
N PHE A 43 3.69 -14.36 -14.78
CA PHE A 43 3.61 -12.93 -15.13
C PHE A 43 3.90 -12.01 -13.93
N VAL A 44 3.30 -12.30 -12.77
CA VAL A 44 3.54 -11.52 -11.55
C VAL A 44 4.95 -11.74 -11.02
N SER A 45 5.49 -12.97 -11.04
CA SER A 45 6.87 -13.24 -10.60
C SER A 45 7.88 -12.48 -11.47
N ASP A 46 7.73 -12.57 -12.80
CA ASP A 46 8.57 -11.89 -13.77
C ASP A 46 8.53 -10.36 -13.51
N TRP A 47 7.34 -9.78 -13.30
CA TRP A 47 7.19 -8.36 -12.94
C TRP A 47 7.83 -8.00 -11.59
N VAL A 48 7.63 -8.80 -10.54
CA VAL A 48 8.17 -8.56 -9.18
C VAL A 48 9.70 -8.58 -9.18
N PHE A 49 10.31 -9.44 -9.99
CA PHE A 49 11.76 -9.67 -9.97
C PHE A 49 12.53 -9.05 -11.15
N LEU A 50 11.92 -8.16 -11.95
CA LEU A 50 12.58 -7.40 -13.04
C LEU A 50 13.96 -6.82 -12.66
N ASP A 51 14.09 -6.27 -11.45
CA ASP A 51 15.30 -5.57 -10.97
C ASP A 51 16.41 -6.50 -10.47
N HIS A 52 16.17 -7.82 -10.46
CA HIS A 52 17.15 -8.82 -10.05
C HIS A 52 17.86 -9.37 -11.30
N PRO A 53 19.14 -9.03 -11.55
CA PRO A 53 19.90 -9.67 -12.62
C PRO A 53 19.90 -11.17 -12.36
N SER A 54 19.44 -11.93 -13.35
CA SER A 54 19.18 -13.33 -13.19
C SER A 54 20.47 -14.09 -12.87
N ALA A 55 20.41 -14.98 -11.87
CA ALA A 55 21.46 -15.97 -11.62
C ALA A 55 21.45 -17.08 -12.70
N SER A 56 21.17 -16.72 -13.96
CA SER A 56 20.92 -17.63 -15.09
C SER A 56 22.06 -17.60 -16.10
N SER A 57 23.29 -17.75 -15.63
CA SER A 57 24.46 -18.10 -16.44
C SER A 57 25.35 -19.16 -15.77
N SER A 58 24.73 -20.08 -15.03
CA SER A 58 25.33 -21.40 -14.76
C SER A 58 24.37 -22.51 -15.19
N SER A 59 24.87 -23.37 -16.07
CA SER A 59 24.17 -24.53 -16.58
C SER A 59 24.02 -25.55 -15.46
N PHE A 60 22.77 -25.82 -15.03
CA PHE A 60 22.47 -26.92 -14.11
C PHE A 60 22.68 -28.27 -14.80
N SER A 61 23.93 -28.75 -14.81
CA SER A 61 24.21 -30.18 -14.89
C SER A 61 23.94 -30.83 -13.53
N SER A 62 23.50 -32.08 -13.57
CA SER A 62 22.92 -32.77 -12.41
C SER A 62 23.97 -33.34 -11.44
N SER A 63 23.86 -33.01 -10.15
CA SER A 63 24.13 -33.93 -9.02
C SER A 63 23.61 -33.37 -7.68
N PRO A 64 23.11 -34.23 -6.75
CA PRO A 64 22.56 -33.76 -5.48
C PRO A 64 23.61 -33.80 -4.35
N SER A 65 24.00 -32.63 -3.81
CA SER A 65 24.78 -32.56 -2.56
C SER A 65 24.57 -31.25 -1.81
N ALA A 66 24.65 -31.34 -0.47
CA ALA A 66 24.73 -30.29 0.54
C ALA A 66 23.74 -29.11 0.47
N ALA A 67 22.89 -28.99 1.49
CA ALA A 67 22.10 -27.78 1.72
C ALA A 67 23.00 -26.61 2.16
N SER A 68 22.85 -25.43 1.55
CA SER A 68 23.45 -24.21 2.08
C SER A 68 22.66 -23.74 3.29
N CYS A 69 23.34 -23.68 4.43
CA CYS A 69 22.81 -23.21 5.70
C CYS A 69 23.39 -21.83 6.01
N VAL A 70 22.56 -20.80 6.09
CA VAL A 70 22.99 -19.51 6.67
C VAL A 70 22.70 -19.54 8.16
N VAL A 71 23.74 -19.40 8.97
CA VAL A 71 23.65 -19.37 10.43
C VAL A 71 23.58 -17.91 10.87
N ASP A 72 22.55 -17.58 11.63
CA ASP A 72 22.44 -16.29 12.33
C ASP A 72 23.28 -16.32 13.63
N ASP A 73 23.74 -15.16 14.12
CA ASP A 73 24.72 -15.03 15.22
C ASP A 73 24.24 -15.62 16.57
N PHE A 74 22.96 -15.99 16.67
CA PHE A 74 22.35 -16.65 17.84
C PHE A 74 22.06 -18.15 17.64
N GLY A 75 22.53 -18.77 16.55
CA GLY A 75 22.53 -20.24 16.38
C GLY A 75 21.15 -20.91 16.21
N VAL A 76 20.08 -20.14 16.02
CA VAL A 76 18.72 -20.68 15.87
C VAL A 76 18.51 -21.21 14.45
N GLN A 77 18.50 -22.54 14.31
CA GLN A 77 18.16 -23.21 13.05
C GLN A 77 16.67 -23.02 12.69
N LYS A 78 16.35 -22.02 11.86
CA LYS A 78 15.05 -21.95 11.17
C LYS A 78 15.10 -22.82 9.91
N PRO A 79 14.19 -23.80 9.72
CA PRO A 79 14.15 -24.56 8.49
C PRO A 79 13.67 -23.67 7.34
N VAL A 80 14.51 -23.45 6.34
CA VAL A 80 14.09 -22.96 5.02
C VAL A 80 13.26 -24.06 4.37
N GLY A 81 11.98 -24.08 4.68
CA GLY A 81 11.06 -25.08 4.15
C GLY A 81 10.97 -24.95 2.63
N ARG A 82 11.24 -26.06 1.90
CA ARG A 82 10.89 -26.23 0.48
C ARG A 82 9.37 -26.25 0.28
N GLY A 83 8.70 -25.14 0.58
CA GLY A 83 7.38 -24.79 0.05
C GLY A 83 7.60 -23.86 -1.13
N GLY A 84 6.95 -24.12 -2.27
CA GLY A 84 7.05 -23.26 -3.44
C GLY A 84 6.73 -21.80 -3.07
N GLU A 85 7.51 -20.87 -3.62
CA GLU A 85 7.54 -19.47 -3.20
C GLU A 85 6.15 -18.86 -3.23
N LYS A 86 5.61 -18.55 -2.04
CA LYS A 86 4.34 -17.83 -1.93
C LYS A 86 4.65 -16.35 -2.10
N LEU A 87 4.26 -15.77 -3.24
CA LEU A 87 4.18 -14.33 -3.36
C LEU A 87 3.13 -13.80 -2.38
N LEU A 88 3.52 -12.83 -1.56
CA LEU A 88 2.67 -12.17 -0.58
C LEU A 88 2.70 -10.66 -0.86
N PHE A 89 1.55 -10.02 -0.79
CA PHE A 89 1.35 -8.64 -1.22
C PHE A 89 0.70 -7.84 -0.11
N GLU A 90 1.09 -6.58 -0.01
CA GLU A 90 0.46 -5.57 0.82
C GLU A 90 0.13 -4.38 -0.07
N LEU A 91 -1.14 -3.98 -0.15
CA LEU A 91 -1.57 -2.89 -1.03
C LEU A 91 -2.19 -1.70 -0.27
N HIS A 92 -2.24 -1.75 1.06
CA HIS A 92 -2.72 -0.65 1.89
C HIS A 92 -1.95 -0.62 3.23
N SER A 93 -1.03 0.34 3.38
CA SER A 93 -0.23 0.49 4.61
C SER A 93 0.19 1.93 4.86
N HIS A 94 0.37 2.28 6.14
CA HIS A 94 0.66 3.64 6.62
C HIS A 94 1.97 3.70 7.41
N SER A 95 2.58 4.87 7.43
CA SER A 95 3.79 5.17 8.19
C SER A 95 3.62 6.43 9.05
N LYS A 96 4.68 6.80 9.77
CA LYS A 96 4.75 8.04 10.56
C LYS A 96 4.64 9.32 9.72
N PHE A 97 4.60 9.25 8.38
CA PHE A 97 4.38 10.42 7.54
C PHE A 97 2.90 10.84 7.47
N SER A 98 1.97 9.93 7.78
CA SER A 98 0.55 10.22 7.99
C SER A 98 0.15 10.13 9.47
N ASP A 99 -0.28 8.95 9.92
CA ASP A 99 -0.69 8.67 11.30
C ASP A 99 -0.32 7.24 11.75
N GLY A 100 0.46 6.49 10.97
CA GLY A 100 1.14 5.29 11.43
C GLY A 100 2.19 5.57 12.52
N PHE A 101 2.67 4.51 13.17
CA PHE A 101 3.67 4.60 14.24
C PHE A 101 5.12 4.37 13.76
N PHE A 102 5.30 3.58 12.70
CA PHE A 102 6.63 3.20 12.21
C PHE A 102 7.11 4.09 11.07
N SER A 103 8.42 4.30 10.95
CA SER A 103 8.96 4.92 9.73
C SER A 103 8.80 3.99 8.53
N PRO A 104 8.77 4.50 7.29
CA PRO A 104 8.77 3.68 6.09
C PRO A 104 9.81 2.54 6.14
N SER A 105 11.05 2.81 6.57
CA SER A 105 12.09 1.79 6.73
C SER A 105 11.67 0.64 7.65
N LYS A 106 10.98 0.95 8.76
CA LYS A 106 10.47 -0.04 9.73
C LYS A 106 9.21 -0.77 9.24
N VAL A 107 8.35 -0.11 8.46
CA VAL A 107 7.25 -0.77 7.73
C VAL A 107 7.82 -1.82 6.76
N ILE A 108 8.86 -1.47 5.99
CA ILE A 108 9.52 -2.41 5.07
C ILE A 108 10.19 -3.58 5.82
N GLU A 109 10.93 -3.32 6.90
CA GLU A 109 11.55 -4.36 7.72
C GLU A 109 10.50 -5.35 8.27
N ARG A 110 9.36 -4.84 8.74
CA ARG A 110 8.23 -5.66 9.22
C ARG A 110 7.60 -6.47 8.07
N ALA A 111 7.41 -5.85 6.91
CA ALA A 111 6.90 -6.52 5.71
C ALA A 111 7.83 -7.67 5.26
N HIS A 112 9.14 -7.47 5.29
CA HIS A 112 10.14 -8.50 5.00
C HIS A 112 10.06 -9.68 5.96
N ILE A 113 9.98 -9.42 7.27
CA ILE A 113 9.82 -10.45 8.31
C ILE A 113 8.55 -11.29 8.07
N ASN A 114 7.48 -10.67 7.57
CA ASN A 114 6.22 -11.33 7.23
C ASN A 114 6.25 -12.02 5.84
N GLY A 115 7.32 -11.88 5.07
CA GLY A 115 7.50 -12.50 3.75
C GLY A 115 6.84 -11.76 2.58
N VAL A 116 6.44 -10.50 2.77
CA VAL A 116 5.88 -9.64 1.72
C VAL A 116 6.92 -9.43 0.60
N LYS A 117 6.46 -9.44 -0.65
CA LYS A 117 7.26 -9.22 -1.87
C LYS A 117 6.88 -7.97 -2.64
N VAL A 118 5.64 -7.51 -2.49
CA VAL A 118 5.15 -6.24 -3.06
C VAL A 118 4.45 -5.47 -1.96
N LEU A 119 4.84 -4.22 -1.76
CA LEU A 119 4.21 -3.33 -0.77
C LEU A 119 3.84 -1.99 -1.42
N ALA A 120 2.59 -1.56 -1.27
CA ALA A 120 2.22 -0.16 -1.46
C ALA A 120 2.23 0.56 -0.12
N LEU A 121 2.99 1.65 -0.04
CA LEU A 121 2.91 2.61 1.06
C LEU A 121 1.93 3.70 0.60
N THR A 122 0.89 3.94 1.40
CA THR A 122 -0.28 4.73 1.03
C THR A 122 -0.64 5.71 2.14
N ASP A 123 0.37 6.38 2.71
CA ASP A 123 0.22 7.40 3.75
C ASP A 123 -0.91 8.40 3.40
N HIS A 124 -1.79 8.72 4.37
CA HIS A 124 -2.85 9.71 4.17
C HIS A 124 -2.33 11.08 3.66
N ASP A 125 -2.89 11.53 2.54
CA ASP A 125 -2.66 12.84 1.93
C ASP A 125 -1.18 13.20 1.67
N THR A 126 -0.26 12.22 1.58
CA THR A 126 1.16 12.50 1.32
C THR A 126 1.91 11.33 0.69
N MET A 127 2.88 11.64 -0.18
CA MET A 127 3.83 10.66 -0.73
C MET A 127 5.25 10.83 -0.14
N ALA A 128 5.41 11.64 0.92
CA ALA A 128 6.72 11.98 1.49
C ALA A 128 7.49 10.77 2.06
N GLY A 129 6.80 9.68 2.43
CA GLY A 129 7.41 8.44 2.90
C GLY A 129 7.96 7.52 1.80
N ILE A 130 7.55 7.71 0.54
CA ILE A 130 7.91 6.78 -0.56
C ILE A 130 9.42 6.68 -0.79
N PRO A 131 10.22 7.77 -0.82
CA PRO A 131 11.67 7.66 -1.05
C PRO A 131 12.39 6.84 0.03
N GLU A 132 11.99 6.98 1.31
CA GLU A 132 12.53 6.16 2.40
C GLU A 132 12.11 4.68 2.26
N ALA A 133 10.85 4.42 1.86
CA ALA A 133 10.36 3.07 1.59
C ALA A 133 11.17 2.39 0.47
N VAL A 134 11.32 3.06 -0.67
CA VAL A 134 12.03 2.56 -1.85
C VAL A 134 13.50 2.26 -1.54
N GLU A 135 14.20 3.12 -0.81
CA GLU A 135 15.60 2.88 -0.42
C GLU A 135 15.72 1.70 0.56
N SER A 136 14.82 1.58 1.54
CA SER A 136 14.82 0.45 2.49
C SER A 136 14.51 -0.88 1.80
N ALA A 137 13.53 -0.90 0.88
CA ALA A 137 13.02 -2.10 0.22
C ALA A 137 14.07 -2.85 -0.61
N ARG A 138 15.06 -2.13 -1.16
CA ARG A 138 16.21 -2.71 -1.87
C ARG A 138 17.01 -3.71 -1.03
N LYS A 139 17.13 -3.47 0.28
CA LYS A 139 17.86 -4.35 1.22
C LYS A 139 17.18 -5.71 1.39
N TYR A 140 15.88 -5.77 1.10
CA TYR A 140 15.00 -6.89 1.44
C TYR A 140 14.38 -7.59 0.22
N GLY A 141 14.65 -7.09 -1.00
CA GLY A 141 14.05 -7.61 -2.23
C GLY A 141 12.54 -7.44 -2.28
N ILE A 142 12.03 -6.29 -1.82
CA ILE A 142 10.62 -5.92 -1.88
C ILE A 142 10.42 -4.90 -2.99
N LYS A 143 9.43 -5.12 -3.87
CA LYS A 143 9.02 -4.11 -4.85
C LYS A 143 8.02 -3.15 -4.20
N ILE A 144 8.29 -1.84 -4.32
CA ILE A 144 7.39 -0.80 -3.84
C ILE A 144 6.50 -0.31 -4.98
N ILE A 145 5.21 -0.17 -4.69
CA ILE A 145 4.27 0.59 -5.52
C ILE A 145 4.11 1.96 -4.83
N PRO A 146 4.56 3.07 -5.43
CA PRO A 146 4.29 4.41 -4.93
C PRO A 146 2.78 4.67 -4.85
N GLY A 147 2.29 5.13 -3.70
CA GLY A 147 0.88 5.42 -3.51
C GLY A 147 0.59 6.46 -2.44
N VAL A 148 -0.69 6.75 -2.28
CA VAL A 148 -1.25 7.70 -1.30
C VAL A 148 -2.71 7.32 -1.04
N GLU A 149 -3.19 7.43 0.20
CA GLU A 149 -4.62 7.38 0.50
C GLU A 149 -5.15 8.81 0.60
N ILE A 150 -5.95 9.22 -0.38
CA ILE A 150 -6.49 10.59 -0.48
C ILE A 150 -7.79 10.67 0.33
N SER A 151 -7.81 11.58 1.30
CA SER A 151 -8.99 11.91 2.09
C SER A 151 -9.96 12.77 1.26
N SER A 152 -11.21 12.35 1.16
CA SER A 152 -12.25 13.06 0.41
C SER A 152 -13.60 12.99 1.11
N ILE A 153 -14.59 13.71 0.60
CA ILE A 153 -15.99 13.60 1.02
C ILE A 153 -16.88 13.27 -0.17
N PHE A 154 -17.89 12.45 0.05
CA PHE A 154 -18.97 12.24 -0.89
C PHE A 154 -20.21 13.00 -0.40
N SER A 155 -20.79 13.86 -1.24
CA SER A 155 -22.08 14.50 -0.99
C SER A 155 -23.04 14.19 -2.14
N PRO A 156 -24.14 13.45 -1.91
CA PRO A 156 -25.16 13.26 -2.93
C PRO A 156 -25.91 14.59 -3.15
N ARG A 157 -25.82 15.12 -4.38
CA ARG A 157 -26.52 16.33 -4.85
C ARG A 157 -26.15 17.64 -4.13
N GLY A 158 -24.99 17.71 -3.47
CA GLY A 158 -24.54 18.92 -2.77
C GLY A 158 -25.29 19.21 -1.47
N ASP A 159 -26.04 18.22 -0.96
CA ASP A 159 -26.66 18.30 0.36
C ASP A 159 -25.61 17.99 1.44
N SER A 160 -25.40 18.94 2.36
CA SER A 160 -24.36 18.87 3.40
C SER A 160 -24.75 17.98 4.58
N GLU A 161 -26.03 17.60 4.70
CA GLU A 161 -26.51 16.65 5.73
C GLU A 161 -26.20 15.19 5.40
N LEU A 162 -25.86 14.89 4.13
CA LEU A 162 -25.52 13.56 3.64
C LEU A 162 -24.03 13.39 3.28
N GLU A 163 -23.17 14.29 3.75
CA GLU A 163 -21.72 14.17 3.60
C GLU A 163 -21.17 12.93 4.33
N GLU A 164 -20.48 12.07 3.58
CA GLU A 164 -19.79 10.88 4.07
C GLU A 164 -18.29 10.99 3.77
N PRO A 165 -17.38 10.80 4.76
CA PRO A 165 -15.96 10.67 4.49
C PRO A 165 -15.68 9.45 3.62
N VAL A 166 -14.89 9.65 2.56
CA VAL A 166 -14.50 8.61 1.61
C VAL A 166 -13.00 8.70 1.38
N HIS A 167 -12.29 7.57 1.36
CA HIS A 167 -10.87 7.54 1.06
C HIS A 167 -10.61 6.83 -0.28
N ILE A 168 -9.75 7.42 -1.11
CA ILE A 168 -9.38 6.88 -2.42
C ILE A 168 -7.88 6.58 -2.43
N LEU A 169 -7.53 5.31 -2.60
CA LEU A 169 -6.17 4.86 -2.81
C LEU A 169 -5.74 5.18 -4.24
N ALA A 170 -4.54 5.73 -4.38
CA ALA A 170 -3.87 5.98 -5.65
C ALA A 170 -2.62 5.11 -5.75
N TYR A 171 -2.42 4.46 -6.89
CA TYR A 171 -1.22 3.68 -7.18
C TYR A 171 -0.54 4.16 -8.47
N TYR A 172 0.73 4.55 -8.36
CA TYR A 172 1.51 5.12 -9.45
C TYR A 172 2.64 4.19 -9.91
N SER A 173 3.25 4.57 -11.04
CA SER A 173 4.42 3.89 -11.58
C SER A 173 5.62 3.93 -10.63
N SER A 174 6.68 3.17 -10.94
CA SER A 174 7.95 3.23 -10.21
C SER A 174 8.67 4.59 -10.27
N ILE A 175 8.25 5.51 -11.15
CA ILE A 175 8.73 6.90 -11.19
C ILE A 175 7.68 7.92 -10.72
N GLY A 176 6.57 7.44 -10.16
CA GLY A 176 5.52 8.28 -9.58
C GLY A 176 4.50 8.81 -10.60
N PRO A 177 3.80 9.90 -10.25
CA PRO A 177 2.77 10.56 -11.07
C PRO A 177 3.36 11.48 -12.15
N THR A 178 2.63 11.68 -13.25
CA THR A 178 3.05 12.55 -14.37
C THR A 178 3.09 14.03 -14.02
N ARG A 179 2.18 14.47 -13.15
CA ARG A 179 1.97 15.87 -12.74
C ARG A 179 2.13 15.98 -11.24
N PHE A 180 3.33 15.67 -10.74
CA PHE A 180 3.59 15.56 -9.30
C PHE A 180 3.29 16.87 -8.56
N GLU A 181 3.61 18.02 -9.14
CA GLU A 181 3.43 19.34 -8.55
C GLU A 181 1.94 19.70 -8.39
N GLU A 182 1.11 19.32 -9.37
CA GLU A 182 -0.34 19.47 -9.30
C GLU A 182 -0.93 18.56 -8.21
N LEU A 183 -0.47 17.31 -8.14
CA LEU A 183 -0.88 16.35 -7.11
C LEU A 183 -0.47 16.81 -5.72
N ASP A 184 0.80 17.16 -5.46
CA ASP A 184 1.24 17.55 -4.12
C ASP A 184 0.61 18.86 -3.68
N LYS A 185 0.33 19.81 -4.60
CA LYS A 185 -0.48 20.99 -4.28
C LYS A 185 -1.90 20.61 -3.87
N PHE A 186 -2.55 19.70 -4.60
CA PHE A 186 -3.87 19.18 -4.25
C PHE A 186 -3.86 18.52 -2.85
N LEU A 187 -2.90 17.61 -2.61
CA LEU A 187 -2.71 16.95 -1.32
C LEU A 187 -2.38 17.94 -0.19
N SER A 188 -1.59 18.98 -0.45
CA SER A 188 -1.24 20.01 0.54
C SER A 188 -2.45 20.79 1.02
N ASN A 189 -3.38 21.13 0.13
CA ASN A 189 -4.63 21.79 0.53
C ASN A 189 -5.45 20.93 1.51
N ILE A 190 -5.46 19.60 1.32
CA ILE A 190 -6.11 18.66 2.25
C ILE A 190 -5.39 18.65 3.61
N ARG A 191 -4.05 18.62 3.59
CA ARG A 191 -3.19 18.68 4.80
C ARG A 191 -3.39 19.98 5.59
N ASP A 192 -3.53 21.12 4.92
CA ASP A 192 -3.78 22.43 5.54
C ASP A 192 -5.19 22.48 6.18
N GLY A 193 -6.21 21.98 5.47
CA GLY A 193 -7.55 21.80 6.01
C GLY A 193 -7.59 20.88 7.23
N ARG A 194 -6.87 19.76 7.18
CA ARG A 194 -6.69 18.79 8.27
C ARG A 194 -6.03 19.46 9.50
N PHE A 195 -4.99 20.28 9.30
CA PHE A 195 -4.31 21.04 10.36
C PHE A 195 -5.24 22.06 11.03
N LEU A 196 -6.01 22.83 10.25
CA LEU A 196 -6.99 23.78 10.78
C LEU A 196 -8.12 23.07 11.53
N ARG A 197 -8.62 21.96 11.00
CA ARG A 197 -9.59 21.09 11.68
C ARG A 197 -9.08 20.64 13.05
N ALA A 198 -7.85 20.15 13.15
CA ALA A 198 -7.31 19.69 14.44
C ALA A 198 -7.14 20.82 15.47
N LYS A 199 -6.75 22.04 15.04
CA LYS A 199 -6.80 23.22 15.92
C LYS A 199 -8.21 23.47 16.45
N ASN A 200 -9.22 23.40 15.59
CA ASN A 200 -10.62 23.58 15.98
C ASN A 200 -11.12 22.50 16.95
N ILE A 201 -10.71 21.24 16.76
CA ILE A 201 -11.01 20.14 17.70
C ILE A 201 -10.39 20.44 19.07
N VAL A 202 -9.12 20.83 19.13
CA VAL A 202 -8.44 21.19 20.40
C VAL A 202 -9.14 22.36 21.08
N LEU A 203 -9.54 23.41 20.35
CA LEU A 203 -10.30 24.53 20.90
C LEU A 203 -11.67 24.08 21.48
N LYS A 204 -12.35 23.10 20.86
CA LYS A 204 -13.59 22.53 21.39
C LYS A 204 -13.34 21.71 22.65
N LEU A 205 -12.32 20.85 22.68
CA LEU A 205 -11.93 20.09 23.88
C LEU A 205 -11.59 21.02 25.06
N ASN A 206 -10.87 22.11 24.81
CA ASN A 206 -10.53 23.10 25.83
C ASN A 206 -11.79 23.77 26.42
N LYS A 207 -12.81 24.07 25.58
CA LYS A 207 -14.13 24.57 26.04
C LYS A 207 -14.88 23.53 26.88
N LEU A 208 -14.77 22.25 26.53
CA LEU A 208 -15.31 21.09 27.27
C LEU A 208 -14.51 20.74 28.56
N LYS A 209 -13.60 21.63 29.01
CA LYS A 209 -12.76 21.46 30.20
C LYS A 209 -11.77 20.28 30.12
N LEU A 210 -11.36 19.91 28.91
CA LEU A 210 -10.31 18.93 28.63
C LEU A 210 -9.10 19.66 27.99
N PRO A 211 -8.35 20.48 28.74
CA PRO A 211 -7.31 21.33 28.16
C PRO A 211 -6.18 20.52 27.54
N LEU A 212 -6.00 20.66 26.23
CA LEU A 212 -4.87 20.18 25.46
C LEU A 212 -4.06 21.36 24.88
N LYS A 213 -2.73 21.22 24.92
CA LYS A 213 -1.79 22.12 24.28
C LYS A 213 -1.61 21.73 22.82
N TRP A 214 -1.57 22.72 21.91
CA TRP A 214 -1.41 22.46 20.48
C TRP A 214 -0.05 21.80 20.18
N GLU A 215 0.98 22.22 20.91
CA GLU A 215 2.35 21.73 20.82
C GLU A 215 2.45 20.24 21.15
N HIS A 216 1.59 19.75 22.06
CA HIS A 216 1.49 18.33 22.41
C HIS A 216 0.96 17.52 21.22
N VAL A 217 -0.10 18.00 20.57
CA VAL A 217 -0.69 17.33 19.39
C VAL A 217 0.31 17.32 18.22
N CYS A 218 1.00 18.43 17.98
CA CYS A 218 2.08 18.49 16.98
C CYS A 218 3.26 17.57 17.30
N ARG A 219 3.66 17.44 18.58
CA ARG A 219 4.72 16.50 18.99
C ARG A 219 4.32 15.05 18.68
N ILE A 220 3.07 14.67 18.92
CA ILE A 220 2.57 13.31 18.63
C ILE A 220 2.48 13.06 17.12
N ALA A 221 2.04 14.04 16.34
CA ALA A 221 1.99 13.92 14.87
C ALA A 221 3.40 13.83 14.25
N GLY A 222 4.36 14.58 14.80
CA GLY A 222 5.73 14.64 14.30
C GLY A 222 5.98 15.80 13.33
N LYS A 223 7.25 16.01 12.99
CA LYS A 223 7.68 17.14 12.15
C LYS A 223 7.22 16.94 10.71
N GLY A 224 6.48 17.92 10.17
CA GLY A 224 5.98 17.92 8.79
C GLY A 224 4.68 17.14 8.58
N VAL A 225 4.09 16.59 9.64
CA VAL A 225 2.85 15.80 9.59
C VAL A 225 1.66 16.69 9.95
N ALA A 226 0.62 16.70 9.11
CA ALA A 226 -0.61 17.43 9.40
C ALA A 226 -1.47 16.65 10.42
N PRO A 227 -1.71 17.18 11.64
CA PRO A 227 -2.36 16.39 12.69
C PRO A 227 -3.82 16.07 12.34
N GLY A 228 -4.14 14.80 12.10
CA GLY A 228 -5.51 14.30 12.03
C GLY A 228 -6.17 14.02 13.40
N ARG A 229 -7.43 13.56 13.38
CA ARG A 229 -8.20 13.17 14.59
C ARG A 229 -7.48 12.15 15.46
N LEU A 230 -6.74 11.21 14.87
CA LEU A 230 -6.01 10.17 15.60
C LEU A 230 -4.91 10.76 16.50
N HIS A 231 -4.24 11.83 16.08
CA HIS A 231 -3.22 12.51 16.89
C HIS A 231 -3.83 13.25 18.07
N VAL A 232 -5.01 13.85 17.89
CA VAL A 232 -5.76 14.43 19.01
C VAL A 232 -6.22 13.33 19.97
N ALA A 233 -6.73 12.19 19.47
CA ALA A 233 -7.10 11.05 20.30
C ALA A 233 -5.91 10.51 21.12
N ARG A 234 -4.73 10.37 20.51
CA ARG A 234 -3.48 10.01 21.19
C ARG A 234 -3.11 11.05 22.27
N ALA A 235 -3.24 12.35 21.99
CA ALA A 235 -3.01 13.41 22.97
C ALA A 235 -3.99 13.34 24.16
N MET A 236 -5.26 13.00 23.92
CA MET A 236 -6.24 12.80 25.00
C MET A 236 -5.90 11.59 25.89
N VAL A 237 -5.35 10.51 25.31
CA VAL A 237 -4.88 9.34 26.07
C VAL A 237 -3.64 9.69 26.89
N GLU A 238 -2.62 10.31 26.28
CA GLU A 238 -1.40 10.72 27.00
C GLU A 238 -1.67 11.75 28.10
N ALA A 239 -2.70 12.60 27.96
CA ALA A 239 -3.14 13.55 28.98
C ALA A 239 -4.06 12.93 30.06
N GLY A 240 -4.40 11.65 29.96
CA GLY A 240 -5.24 10.95 30.94
C GLY A 240 -6.73 11.29 30.90
N TYR A 241 -7.22 11.97 29.86
CA TYR A 241 -8.65 12.30 29.71
C TYR A 241 -9.50 11.12 29.26
N VAL A 242 -8.86 10.10 28.66
CA VAL A 242 -9.48 8.87 28.17
C VAL A 242 -8.50 7.71 28.30
N GLU A 243 -9.01 6.52 28.55
CA GLU A 243 -8.23 5.28 28.73
C GLU A 243 -7.59 4.79 27.43
N ASN A 244 -8.24 5.03 26.29
CA ASN A 244 -7.85 4.49 24.99
C ASN A 244 -8.48 5.26 23.82
N LEU A 245 -7.96 5.01 22.62
CA LEU A 245 -8.41 5.66 21.37
C LEU A 245 -9.90 5.42 21.08
N ARG A 246 -10.42 4.21 21.35
CA ARG A 246 -11.84 3.90 21.14
C ARG A 246 -12.74 4.79 22.00
N GLN A 247 -12.36 5.06 23.24
CA GLN A 247 -13.08 5.97 24.13
C GLN A 247 -13.00 7.43 23.65
N ALA A 248 -11.86 7.88 23.11
CA ALA A 248 -11.70 9.21 22.51
C ALA A 248 -12.69 9.43 21.34
N PHE A 249 -12.73 8.48 20.40
CA PHE A 249 -13.65 8.53 19.26
C PHE A 249 -15.09 8.43 19.71
N ALA A 250 -15.46 7.44 20.54
CA ALA A 250 -16.84 7.21 20.96
C ALA A 250 -17.46 8.35 21.78
N ARG A 251 -16.67 9.11 22.56
CA ARG A 251 -17.19 10.19 23.43
C ARG A 251 -17.07 11.59 22.82
N TYR A 252 -16.04 11.86 22.02
CA TYR A 252 -15.65 13.24 21.66
C TYR A 252 -15.42 13.48 20.17
N LEU A 253 -14.81 12.52 19.46
CA LEU A 253 -14.23 12.74 18.11
C LEU A 253 -14.99 12.07 16.94
N PHE A 254 -16.09 11.37 17.23
CA PHE A 254 -17.00 10.82 16.22
C PHE A 254 -17.66 11.92 15.38
N ASP A 255 -18.19 11.57 14.21
CA ASP A 255 -18.82 12.54 13.30
C ASP A 255 -20.08 13.13 13.93
N GLY A 256 -20.14 14.47 14.02
CA GLY A 256 -21.18 15.19 14.77
C GLY A 256 -20.98 15.23 16.30
N GLY A 257 -19.90 14.65 16.83
CA GLY A 257 -19.62 14.61 18.26
C GLY A 257 -19.19 15.94 18.90
N PRO A 258 -19.09 16.03 20.25
CA PRO A 258 -18.89 17.28 20.98
C PRO A 258 -17.66 18.11 20.56
N ALA A 259 -16.58 17.43 20.16
CA ALA A 259 -15.35 18.08 19.69
C ALA A 259 -15.16 18.00 18.17
N TYR A 260 -16.10 17.42 17.43
CA TYR A 260 -16.03 17.26 15.98
C TYR A 260 -15.89 18.61 15.25
N SER A 261 -15.12 18.63 14.17
CA SER A 261 -15.04 19.74 13.22
C SER A 261 -14.97 19.15 11.82
N LYS A 262 -15.73 19.72 10.86
CA LYS A 262 -15.51 19.45 9.43
C LYS A 262 -14.11 19.92 9.04
N GLY A 263 -13.55 19.31 8.00
CA GLY A 263 -12.33 19.77 7.32
C GLY A 263 -12.67 20.49 6.02
N SER A 264 -11.72 20.51 5.09
CA SER A 264 -11.90 21.02 3.73
C SER A 264 -11.43 19.97 2.71
N GLU A 265 -11.82 18.71 2.95
CA GLU A 265 -11.61 17.62 2.02
C GLU A 265 -12.33 17.88 0.67
N PRO A 266 -11.71 17.53 -0.47
CA PRO A 266 -12.30 17.65 -1.80
C PRO A 266 -13.42 16.63 -2.02
N LEU A 267 -14.19 16.79 -3.10
CA LEU A 267 -15.18 15.78 -3.48
C LEU A 267 -14.48 14.48 -3.91
N ALA A 268 -15.07 13.33 -3.58
CA ALA A 268 -14.50 12.02 -3.91
C ALA A 268 -14.35 11.82 -5.43
N GLU A 269 -15.28 12.35 -6.25
CA GLU A 269 -15.13 12.41 -7.71
C GLU A 269 -13.94 13.27 -8.18
N GLU A 270 -13.55 14.33 -7.44
CA GLU A 270 -12.38 15.15 -7.77
C GLU A 270 -11.08 14.42 -7.45
N ALA A 271 -11.03 13.72 -6.31
CA ALA A 271 -9.90 12.86 -5.95
C ALA A 271 -9.67 11.76 -7.00
N VAL A 272 -10.72 11.06 -7.44
CA VAL A 272 -10.62 10.06 -8.53
C VAL A 272 -10.10 10.70 -9.82
N LYS A 273 -10.64 11.84 -10.24
CA LYS A 273 -10.19 12.55 -11.45
C LYS A 273 -8.73 13.00 -11.36
N MET A 274 -8.30 13.50 -10.20
CA MET A 274 -6.91 13.91 -9.96
C MET A 274 -5.95 12.71 -10.11
N ILE A 275 -6.31 11.55 -9.58
CA ILE A 275 -5.50 10.32 -9.72
C ILE A 275 -5.41 9.89 -11.19
N CYS A 276 -6.54 9.89 -11.91
CA CYS A 276 -6.54 9.57 -13.34
C CYS A 276 -5.70 10.56 -14.17
N HIS A 277 -5.82 11.86 -13.88
CA HIS A 277 -5.08 12.94 -14.56
C HIS A 277 -3.56 12.88 -14.33
N THR A 278 -3.13 12.29 -13.21
CA THR A 278 -1.72 12.17 -12.81
C THR A 278 -1.11 10.80 -13.13
N GLY A 279 -1.80 9.96 -13.92
CA GLY A 279 -1.30 8.66 -14.38
C GLY A 279 -1.37 7.54 -13.32
N GLY A 280 -2.31 7.64 -12.38
CA GLY A 280 -2.50 6.67 -11.30
C GLY A 280 -3.73 5.77 -11.45
N VAL A 281 -3.72 4.64 -10.73
CA VAL A 281 -4.88 3.75 -10.60
C VAL A 281 -5.68 4.15 -9.34
N ALA A 282 -6.90 4.64 -9.55
CA ALA A 282 -7.82 5.05 -8.47
C ALA A 282 -8.65 3.88 -7.92
N VAL A 283 -8.62 3.67 -6.61
CA VAL A 283 -9.32 2.57 -5.91
C VAL A 283 -10.03 3.06 -4.65
N LEU A 284 -11.27 2.61 -4.42
CA LEU A 284 -12.02 2.93 -3.19
C LEU A 284 -11.51 2.09 -2.01
N ALA A 285 -11.03 2.76 -0.97
CA ALA A 285 -10.56 2.12 0.26
C ALA A 285 -11.72 1.65 1.14
N HIS A 286 -11.49 0.58 1.93
CA HIS A 286 -12.33 0.06 3.02
C HIS A 286 -13.84 0.35 2.93
N PRO A 287 -14.54 -0.05 1.85
CA PRO A 287 -15.92 0.34 1.58
C PRO A 287 -16.94 -0.18 2.62
N TRP A 288 -16.52 -1.07 3.53
CA TRP A 288 -17.25 -1.51 4.71
C TRP A 288 -17.32 -0.47 5.84
N ALA A 289 -16.56 0.62 5.77
CA ALA A 289 -16.68 1.77 6.67
C ALA A 289 -17.80 2.75 6.25
N LEU A 290 -18.30 2.64 5.02
CA LEU A 290 -19.30 3.55 4.44
C LEU A 290 -20.73 3.17 4.82
N LYS A 291 -21.58 4.17 5.07
CA LYS A 291 -23.03 4.04 5.23
C LYS A 291 -23.72 3.75 3.89
N HIS A 292 -23.25 4.37 2.81
CA HIS A 292 -23.91 4.31 1.50
C HIS A 292 -22.98 3.87 0.35
N PRO A 293 -22.35 2.68 0.42
CA PRO A 293 -21.33 2.26 -0.55
C PRO A 293 -21.85 2.14 -1.99
N VAL A 294 -23.11 1.71 -2.22
CA VAL A 294 -23.61 1.47 -3.60
C VAL A 294 -23.77 2.78 -4.40
N PRO A 295 -24.44 3.85 -3.90
CA PRO A 295 -24.44 5.16 -4.57
C PRO A 295 -23.05 5.76 -4.79
N ILE A 296 -22.14 5.60 -3.82
CA ILE A 296 -20.76 6.08 -3.89
C ILE A 296 -20.01 5.36 -5.03
N VAL A 297 -19.98 4.03 -5.02
CA VAL A 297 -19.30 3.21 -6.03
C VAL A 297 -19.77 3.56 -7.45
N ARG A 298 -21.08 3.72 -7.67
CA ARG A 298 -21.64 4.13 -8.96
C ARG A 298 -21.06 5.48 -9.43
N ARG A 299 -21.09 6.49 -8.55
CA ARG A 299 -20.64 7.86 -8.86
C ARG A 299 -19.13 7.94 -9.09
N LEU A 300 -18.35 7.21 -8.29
CA LEU A 300 -16.92 7.12 -8.49
C LEU A 300 -16.58 6.35 -9.77
N LYS A 301 -17.34 5.31 -10.15
CA LYS A 301 -17.18 4.64 -11.44
C LYS A 301 -17.40 5.59 -12.62
N GLU A 302 -18.45 6.42 -12.56
CA GLU A 302 -18.70 7.50 -13.54
C GLU A 302 -17.54 8.52 -13.61
N ALA A 303 -16.82 8.74 -12.49
CA ALA A 303 -15.66 9.63 -12.42
C ALA A 303 -14.32 8.99 -12.84
N GLY A 304 -14.27 7.68 -13.11
CA GLY A 304 -13.06 6.96 -13.53
C GLY A 304 -12.48 5.96 -12.51
N LEU A 305 -13.25 5.50 -11.53
CA LEU A 305 -12.76 4.51 -10.55
C LEU A 305 -12.39 3.17 -11.21
N HIS A 306 -11.21 2.66 -10.88
CA HIS A 306 -10.66 1.42 -11.43
C HIS A 306 -10.93 0.20 -10.54
N GLY A 307 -10.97 0.38 -9.21
CA GLY A 307 -11.14 -0.71 -8.26
C GLY A 307 -11.78 -0.33 -6.94
N MET A 308 -11.96 -1.33 -6.08
CA MET A 308 -12.27 -1.16 -4.67
C MET A 308 -11.62 -2.26 -3.81
N GLU A 309 -11.42 -1.98 -2.52
CA GLU A 309 -11.01 -3.01 -1.57
C GLU A 309 -12.17 -4.00 -1.30
N VAL A 310 -11.88 -5.28 -1.41
CA VAL A 310 -12.83 -6.41 -1.23
C VAL A 310 -12.22 -7.51 -0.35
N HIS A 311 -10.89 -7.59 -0.32
CA HIS A 311 -10.12 -8.51 0.52
C HIS A 311 -9.69 -7.82 1.83
N LYS A 312 -9.82 -8.53 2.94
CA LYS A 312 -9.47 -8.11 4.30
C LYS A 312 -8.83 -9.29 5.06
N SER A 313 -8.28 -9.05 6.24
CA SER A 313 -7.61 -10.05 7.09
C SER A 313 -8.54 -11.18 7.57
N ASP A 314 -9.84 -10.90 7.72
CA ASP A 314 -10.88 -11.90 8.04
C ASP A 314 -11.44 -12.64 6.81
N GLY A 315 -11.07 -12.22 5.59
CA GLY A 315 -11.40 -12.92 4.35
C GLY A 315 -11.83 -11.99 3.22
N LYS A 316 -12.69 -12.51 2.33
CA LYS A 316 -13.29 -11.75 1.23
C LYS A 316 -14.74 -11.47 1.55
N LEU A 317 -15.20 -10.23 1.40
CA LEU A 317 -16.60 -9.87 1.63
C LEU A 317 -17.42 -10.11 0.36
N ALA A 318 -18.37 -11.05 0.41
CA ALA A 318 -19.18 -11.46 -0.76
C ALA A 318 -19.93 -10.28 -1.39
N ALA A 319 -20.65 -9.49 -0.58
CA ALA A 319 -21.40 -8.32 -1.05
C ALA A 319 -20.52 -7.28 -1.78
N TYR A 320 -19.30 -7.01 -1.29
CA TYR A 320 -18.37 -6.10 -1.97
C TYR A 320 -17.73 -6.72 -3.21
N SER A 321 -17.61 -8.06 -3.28
CA SER A 321 -17.24 -8.74 -4.52
C SER A 321 -18.31 -8.57 -5.59
N GLU A 322 -19.57 -8.83 -5.24
CA GLU A 322 -20.71 -8.72 -6.16
C GLU A 322 -20.91 -7.27 -6.62
N LEU A 323 -20.71 -6.30 -5.74
CA LEU A 323 -20.70 -4.89 -6.08
C LEU A 323 -19.55 -4.52 -7.04
N ALA A 324 -18.34 -5.02 -6.80
CA ALA A 324 -17.22 -4.83 -7.71
C ALA A 324 -17.44 -5.49 -9.08
N ASP A 325 -18.03 -6.70 -9.09
CA ASP A 325 -18.43 -7.39 -10.32
C ASP A 325 -19.46 -6.57 -11.13
N ALA A 326 -20.51 -6.06 -10.46
CA ALA A 326 -21.58 -5.29 -11.08
C ALA A 326 -21.12 -3.99 -11.76
N TYR A 327 -20.01 -3.39 -11.30
CA TYR A 327 -19.43 -2.16 -11.86
C TYR A 327 -18.12 -2.39 -12.63
N GLY A 328 -17.70 -3.64 -12.84
CA GLY A 328 -16.44 -3.95 -13.53
C GLY A 328 -15.24 -3.28 -12.86
N LEU A 329 -15.06 -3.52 -11.56
CA LEU A 329 -14.02 -2.96 -10.71
C LEU A 329 -13.01 -4.04 -10.28
N LEU A 330 -11.73 -3.66 -10.22
CA LEU A 330 -10.68 -4.46 -9.59
C LEU A 330 -11.01 -4.74 -8.12
N LYS A 331 -10.71 -5.96 -7.66
CA LYS A 331 -10.99 -6.44 -6.30
C LYS A 331 -9.70 -6.61 -5.53
N ILE A 332 -9.18 -5.53 -4.98
CA ILE A 332 -7.90 -5.57 -4.23
C ILE A 332 -8.16 -5.65 -2.72
N GLY A 333 -7.14 -5.37 -1.92
CA GLY A 333 -7.24 -5.13 -0.49
C GLY A 333 -5.85 -5.00 0.12
N GLY A 334 -5.76 -4.37 1.28
CA GLY A 334 -4.57 -4.41 2.13
C GLY A 334 -4.93 -4.49 3.60
N SER A 335 -3.90 -4.52 4.46
CA SER A 335 -4.09 -4.66 5.90
C SER A 335 -4.60 -3.39 6.59
N ASP A 336 -4.46 -2.23 5.94
CA ASP A 336 -4.64 -0.91 6.57
C ASP A 336 -3.73 -0.76 7.81
N TYR A 337 -2.49 -1.27 7.69
CA TYR A 337 -1.56 -1.35 8.80
C TYR A 337 -1.01 0.03 9.19
N HIS A 338 -1.12 0.37 10.46
CA HIS A 338 -0.58 1.60 11.05
C HIS A 338 0.49 1.32 12.12
N GLY A 339 0.70 0.07 12.53
CA GLY A 339 1.62 -0.29 13.62
C GLY A 339 1.15 0.13 15.01
N ARG A 340 -0.16 0.21 15.21
CA ARG A 340 -0.83 0.53 16.50
C ARG A 340 -0.56 -0.53 17.57
N GLY A 341 -0.38 -1.78 17.16
CA GLY A 341 -0.13 -2.91 18.05
C GLY A 341 -1.38 -3.42 18.79
N GLY A 342 -1.24 -4.59 19.41
CA GLY A 342 -2.36 -5.30 20.03
C GLY A 342 -3.16 -6.17 19.05
N HIS A 343 -4.23 -6.81 19.53
CA HIS A 343 -4.94 -7.87 18.78
C HIS A 343 -5.97 -7.38 17.73
N ASN A 344 -6.17 -6.07 17.60
CA ASN A 344 -7.24 -5.48 16.78
C ASN A 344 -6.75 -4.88 15.46
N GLU A 345 -5.47 -5.04 15.12
CA GLU A 345 -4.86 -4.54 13.88
C GLU A 345 -4.41 -5.72 13.01
N SER A 346 -4.60 -5.60 11.70
CA SER A 346 -4.14 -6.59 10.72
C SER A 346 -2.64 -6.39 10.47
N GLU A 347 -1.82 -7.43 10.59
CA GLU A 347 -0.39 -7.34 10.27
C GLU A 347 -0.14 -7.18 8.76
N LEU A 348 1.00 -6.60 8.39
CA LEU A 348 1.42 -6.43 6.98
C LEU A 348 1.44 -7.78 6.25
N GLY A 349 0.74 -7.86 5.11
CA GLY A 349 0.60 -9.10 4.33
C GLY A 349 -0.31 -10.16 4.94
N SER A 350 -1.05 -9.86 6.02
CA SER A 350 -2.03 -10.81 6.60
C SER A 350 -3.26 -11.01 5.69
N VAL A 351 -3.56 -10.04 4.82
CA VAL A 351 -4.65 -10.15 3.84
C VAL A 351 -4.28 -11.14 2.75
N ASN A 352 -5.04 -12.25 2.66
CA ASN A 352 -4.75 -13.30 1.69
C ASN A 352 -5.26 -12.90 0.29
N LEU A 353 -4.40 -12.19 -0.45
CA LEU A 353 -4.57 -11.86 -1.86
C LEU A 353 -4.11 -13.02 -2.76
N PRO A 354 -4.99 -13.63 -3.57
CA PRO A 354 -4.58 -14.57 -4.62
C PRO A 354 -3.72 -13.88 -5.68
N VAL A 355 -2.78 -14.60 -6.30
CA VAL A 355 -1.91 -14.03 -7.37
C VAL A 355 -2.69 -13.50 -8.57
N LEU A 356 -3.89 -14.05 -8.84
CA LEU A 356 -4.82 -13.54 -9.85
C LEU A 356 -5.24 -12.09 -9.58
N VAL A 357 -5.42 -11.68 -8.32
CA VAL A 357 -5.79 -10.30 -7.97
C VAL A 357 -4.70 -9.32 -8.39
N LEU A 358 -3.43 -9.63 -8.10
CA LEU A 358 -2.33 -8.74 -8.49
C LEU A 358 -2.10 -8.77 -10.02
N HIS A 359 -2.27 -9.93 -10.66
CA HIS A 359 -2.23 -10.05 -12.12
C HIS A 359 -3.32 -9.20 -12.82
N ASP A 360 -4.56 -9.26 -12.34
CA ASP A 360 -5.66 -8.50 -12.91
C ASP A 360 -5.53 -6.99 -12.61
N PHE A 361 -5.00 -6.63 -11.44
CA PHE A 361 -4.56 -5.26 -11.14
C PHE A 361 -3.49 -4.78 -12.14
N LEU A 362 -2.43 -5.57 -12.38
CA LEU A 362 -1.36 -5.21 -13.31
C LEU A 362 -1.85 -5.08 -14.76
N LYS A 363 -2.84 -5.86 -15.20
CA LYS A 363 -3.46 -5.69 -16.53
C LYS A 363 -4.08 -4.30 -16.74
N VAL A 364 -4.57 -3.67 -15.68
CA VAL A 364 -5.11 -2.29 -15.73
C VAL A 364 -4.01 -1.27 -15.44
N ALA A 365 -3.16 -1.54 -14.45
CA ALA A 365 -2.13 -0.62 -13.99
C ALA A 365 -1.00 -0.44 -15.02
N ARG A 366 -0.54 -1.51 -15.68
CA ARG A 366 0.61 -1.44 -16.59
C ARG A 366 0.38 -0.50 -17.79
N PRO A 367 -0.73 -0.56 -18.55
CA PRO A 367 -0.98 0.41 -19.62
C PRO A 367 -1.00 1.87 -19.15
N ILE A 368 -1.65 2.14 -18.01
CA ILE A 368 -1.72 3.48 -17.40
C ILE A 368 -0.32 3.96 -17.00
N TRP A 369 0.45 3.11 -16.32
CA TRP A 369 1.80 3.43 -15.89
C TRP A 369 2.80 3.55 -17.05
N CYS A 370 2.66 2.76 -18.13
CA CYS A 370 3.50 2.90 -19.32
C CYS A 370 3.24 4.25 -20.02
N ASN A 371 1.97 4.65 -20.14
CA ASN A 371 1.60 5.96 -20.66
C ASN A 371 2.16 7.08 -19.76
N ALA A 372 2.06 6.93 -18.44
CA ALA A 372 2.62 7.88 -17.47
C ALA A 372 4.16 7.97 -17.56
N ILE A 373 4.84 6.84 -17.68
CA ILE A 373 6.30 6.78 -17.86
C ILE A 373 6.70 7.49 -19.15
N ARG A 374 5.95 7.29 -20.25
CA ARG A 374 6.17 8.00 -21.50
C ARG A 374 6.07 9.52 -21.33
N GLU A 375 4.96 10.01 -20.78
CA GLU A 375 4.73 11.45 -20.58
C GLU A 375 5.83 12.11 -19.72
N ILE A 376 6.24 11.46 -18.63
CA ILE A 376 7.31 11.97 -17.73
C ILE A 376 8.64 12.10 -18.47
N ILE A 377 8.98 11.10 -19.31
CA ILE A 377 10.21 11.11 -20.09
C ILE A 377 10.12 12.14 -21.24
N GLU A 378 8.95 12.28 -21.89
CA GLU A 378 8.71 13.28 -22.92
C GLU A 378 8.93 14.70 -22.38
N CYS A 379 8.37 15.03 -21.21
CA CYS A 379 8.61 16.33 -20.57
C CYS A 379 10.09 16.57 -20.21
N TYR A 380 10.84 15.53 -19.79
CA TYR A 380 12.28 15.64 -19.57
C TYR A 380 13.09 15.80 -20.87
N ALA A 381 12.65 15.19 -21.96
CA ALA A 381 13.27 15.37 -23.28
C ALA A 381 13.03 16.76 -23.87
N GLU A 382 11.91 17.40 -23.51
CA GLU A 382 11.59 18.79 -23.89
C GLU A 382 12.33 19.82 -23.03
N GLU A 383 12.48 19.57 -21.72
CA GLU A 383 13.23 20.44 -20.80
C GLU A 383 14.21 19.64 -19.91
N PRO A 384 15.41 19.30 -20.43
CA PRO A 384 16.39 18.54 -19.67
C PRO A 384 17.06 19.41 -18.59
N SER A 385 16.70 19.16 -17.32
CA SER A 385 17.24 19.88 -16.17
C SER A 385 17.50 18.96 -14.98
N ASP A 386 18.41 19.36 -14.07
CA ASP A 386 18.67 18.64 -12.82
C ASP A 386 17.40 18.52 -11.95
N SER A 387 16.50 19.51 -12.02
CA SER A 387 15.21 19.50 -11.31
C SER A 387 14.28 18.41 -11.86
N ASN A 388 14.15 18.33 -13.18
CA ASN A 388 13.29 17.33 -13.83
C ASN A 388 13.88 15.91 -13.68
N LEU A 389 15.21 15.79 -13.71
CA LEU A 389 15.90 14.53 -13.38
C LEU A 389 15.71 14.12 -11.91
N ALA A 390 15.75 15.07 -10.97
CA ALA A 390 15.45 14.83 -9.56
C ALA A 390 13.99 14.41 -9.34
N ALA A 391 13.05 14.94 -10.11
CA ALA A 391 11.64 14.53 -10.08
C ALA A 391 11.45 13.06 -10.52
N ILE A 392 12.06 12.66 -11.65
CA ILE A 392 12.05 11.26 -12.15
C ILE A 392 12.65 10.30 -11.11
N THR A 393 13.81 10.66 -10.56
CA THR A 393 14.55 9.80 -9.62
C THR A 393 14.00 9.81 -8.19
N ARG A 394 13.04 10.68 -7.87
CA ARG A 394 12.40 10.82 -6.55
C ARG A 394 11.74 9.53 -6.06
N PHE A 395 11.04 8.86 -6.95
CA PHE A 395 10.29 7.62 -6.68
C PHE A 395 11.04 6.37 -7.16
N GLY A 396 11.98 6.55 -8.10
CA GLY A 396 12.76 5.48 -8.71
C GLY A 396 13.93 4.96 -7.87
N SER A 397 14.60 3.94 -8.40
CA SER A 397 15.78 3.33 -7.76
C SER A 397 17.06 4.10 -8.10
N THR A 398 17.66 4.77 -7.12
CA THR A 398 18.91 5.55 -7.26
C THR A 398 20.17 4.71 -7.56
N ARG A 399 20.04 3.41 -7.90
CA ARG A 399 21.13 2.61 -8.49
C ARG A 399 21.73 3.29 -9.73
N ILE A 400 20.90 4.01 -10.48
CA ILE A 400 21.23 4.78 -11.69
C ILE A 400 22.47 5.67 -11.53
N LEU A 401 22.74 6.19 -10.32
CA LEU A 401 23.78 7.20 -10.07
C LEU A 401 24.93 6.77 -9.15
N LYS A 402 24.94 5.53 -8.65
CA LYS A 402 25.91 5.08 -7.60
C LYS A 402 26.88 3.98 -8.01
N GLY A 403 26.80 3.46 -9.23
CA GLY A 403 27.65 2.35 -9.68
C GLY A 403 27.61 2.16 -11.19
N GLY A 404 28.27 3.06 -11.91
CA GLY A 404 28.39 3.06 -13.36
C GLY A 404 29.29 4.20 -13.83
N SER A 405 29.76 4.12 -15.08
CA SER A 405 30.52 5.16 -15.79
C SER A 405 29.84 6.54 -15.71
N PRO A 406 30.58 7.65 -15.88
CA PRO A 406 29.93 8.95 -16.07
C PRO A 406 28.93 8.87 -17.23
N LEU A 407 27.65 9.13 -16.94
CA LEU A 407 26.59 9.19 -17.94
C LEU A 407 26.94 10.29 -18.94
N SER A 408 27.09 9.94 -20.21
CA SER A 408 27.63 10.84 -21.23
C SER A 408 26.54 11.64 -21.94
N CYS A 409 25.32 11.09 -22.00
CA CYS A 409 24.14 11.73 -22.56
C CYS A 409 22.86 11.34 -21.80
N GLY A 410 21.76 12.03 -22.09
CA GLY A 410 20.43 11.71 -21.54
C GLY A 410 19.92 10.34 -21.97
N GLN A 411 20.39 9.81 -23.10
CA GLN A 411 20.04 8.47 -23.57
C GLN A 411 20.63 7.35 -22.68
N ASP A 412 21.89 7.47 -22.22
CA ASP A 412 22.51 6.49 -21.31
C ASP A 412 21.68 6.28 -20.04
N LEU A 413 21.15 7.37 -19.49
CA LEU A 413 20.26 7.36 -18.33
C LEU A 413 19.01 6.53 -18.61
N ILE A 414 18.38 6.77 -19.76
CA ILE A 414 17.08 6.20 -20.16
C ILE A 414 17.22 4.71 -20.45
N ASP A 415 18.25 4.31 -21.19
CA ASP A 415 18.51 2.91 -21.52
C ASP A 415 18.90 2.10 -20.26
N HIS A 416 19.48 2.72 -19.24
CA HIS A 416 19.64 2.11 -17.90
C HIS A 416 18.36 2.07 -17.06
N CYS A 417 17.40 2.98 -17.31
CA CYS A 417 16.18 3.13 -16.51
C CYS A 417 15.00 2.29 -17.01
N LEU A 418 14.74 2.29 -18.32
CA LEU A 418 13.57 1.63 -18.91
C LEU A 418 13.46 0.15 -18.53
N PRO A 419 14.54 -0.68 -18.50
CA PRO A 419 14.45 -2.08 -18.07
C PRO A 419 14.04 -2.29 -16.60
N LEU A 420 14.15 -1.27 -15.75
CA LEU A 420 13.72 -1.30 -14.34
C LEU A 420 12.23 -0.98 -14.18
N TRP A 421 11.63 -0.35 -15.19
CA TRP A 421 10.25 0.18 -15.14
C TRP A 421 9.30 -0.61 -16.07
N LEU A 422 9.80 -1.02 -17.23
CA LEU A 422 9.07 -1.66 -18.33
C LEU A 422 9.56 -3.10 -18.55
N SER A 423 8.68 -3.97 -19.06
CA SER A 423 9.10 -5.24 -19.64
C SER A 423 9.60 -5.04 -21.07
N SER A 424 10.34 -6.01 -21.62
CA SER A 424 10.84 -5.95 -22.99
C SER A 424 9.76 -5.64 -24.02
N GLN A 425 8.56 -6.23 -23.87
CA GLN A 425 7.43 -5.99 -24.77
C GLN A 425 6.87 -4.56 -24.68
N GLU A 426 6.91 -3.92 -23.49
CA GLU A 426 6.48 -2.53 -23.33
C GLU A 426 7.55 -1.55 -23.83
N MET A 427 8.83 -1.93 -23.78
CA MET A 427 9.94 -1.15 -24.34
C MET A 427 9.96 -1.14 -25.87
N GLU A 428 9.47 -2.20 -26.52
CA GLU A 428 9.36 -2.31 -28.00
C GLU A 428 8.28 -1.39 -28.61
N ASN A 429 7.57 -0.59 -27.80
CA ASN A 429 6.64 0.41 -28.32
C ASN A 429 7.40 1.53 -29.06
N ALA A 430 6.98 1.82 -30.30
CA ALA A 430 7.56 2.84 -31.18
C ALA A 430 7.66 4.23 -30.53
N ASP A 431 6.75 4.55 -29.60
CA ASP A 431 6.82 5.78 -28.81
C ASP A 431 8.14 5.91 -28.03
N PHE A 432 8.59 4.84 -27.36
CA PHE A 432 9.82 4.88 -26.57
C PHE A 432 11.08 4.96 -27.45
N GLU A 433 11.06 4.35 -28.63
CA GLU A 433 12.13 4.49 -29.62
C GLU A 433 12.22 5.93 -30.17
N ALA A 434 11.08 6.58 -30.44
CA ALA A 434 11.05 7.99 -30.83
C ALA A 434 11.59 8.93 -29.73
N ILE A 435 11.32 8.60 -28.46
CA ILE A 435 11.82 9.33 -27.29
C ILE A 435 13.33 9.15 -27.10
N LYS A 436 13.86 7.93 -27.24
CA LYS A 436 15.30 7.68 -27.21
C LYS A 436 16.03 8.50 -28.28
N LEU A 437 15.47 8.58 -29.49
CA LEU A 437 16.03 9.37 -30.59
C LEU A 437 15.99 10.89 -30.34
N LYS A 438 15.04 11.41 -29.55
CA LYS A 438 15.10 12.81 -29.08
C LYS A 438 16.25 13.00 -28.08
N LEU A 439 16.44 12.04 -27.19
CA LEU A 439 17.39 12.10 -26.06
C LEU A 439 18.84 11.78 -26.45
N SER A 440 19.09 11.16 -27.61
CA SER A 440 20.44 10.99 -28.18
C SER A 440 21.18 12.31 -28.36
N ASN A 441 20.42 13.40 -28.57
CA ASN A 441 20.94 14.74 -28.84
C ASN A 441 21.08 15.59 -27.56
N VAL A 442 20.76 15.03 -26.39
CA VAL A 442 20.79 15.73 -25.10
C VAL A 442 22.04 15.34 -24.32
N SER A 443 23.00 16.26 -24.18
CA SER A 443 24.18 16.08 -23.34
C SER A 443 23.87 16.37 -21.87
N VAL A 444 24.26 15.47 -20.96
CA VAL A 444 24.07 15.63 -19.51
C VAL A 444 25.44 15.80 -18.85
N THR A 445 25.83 17.04 -18.54
CA THR A 445 27.06 17.30 -17.79
C THR A 445 26.80 17.23 -16.29
N GLN A 446 27.57 16.38 -15.59
CA GLN A 446 27.49 16.22 -14.15
C GLN A 446 28.15 17.41 -13.42
N GLY A 447 27.46 18.54 -13.41
CA GLY A 447 27.92 19.81 -12.83
C GLY A 447 27.68 21.03 -13.72
N GLY A 448 26.41 21.35 -13.98
CA GLY A 448 26.00 22.52 -14.77
C GLY A 448 25.99 22.25 -16.27
N ILE A 449 24.80 22.36 -16.88
CA ILE A 449 24.59 22.16 -18.32
C ILE A 449 24.81 23.49 -19.06
N GLN A 450 25.78 23.51 -19.98
CA GLN A 450 25.81 24.50 -21.05
C GLN A 450 25.03 23.94 -22.25
N VAL A 451 24.03 24.69 -22.71
CA VAL A 451 23.30 24.37 -23.94
C VAL A 451 24.21 24.66 -25.13
N LEU A 452 24.60 23.62 -25.86
CA LEU A 452 25.19 23.76 -27.19
C LEU A 452 24.07 24.05 -28.19
N VAL A 453 23.90 25.33 -28.52
CA VAL A 453 23.09 25.75 -29.65
C VAL A 453 23.92 25.56 -30.91
N GLU A 454 23.58 24.56 -31.73
CA GLU A 454 24.06 24.54 -33.12
C GLU A 454 23.39 25.67 -33.91
N THR A 455 24.20 26.40 -34.68
CA THR A 455 23.88 27.67 -35.35
C THR A 455 23.16 27.50 -36.68
#